data_AF-A0AAV8W404-F1
#
_entry.id   AF-A0AAV8W404-F1
#
_cell.length_a   1.000
_cell.length_b   1.000
_cell.length_c   1.000
_cell.angle_alpha   90.00
_cell.angle_beta   90.00
_cell.angle_gamma   90.00
#
_symmetry.space_group_name_H-M   'P 1'
#
loop_
_entity.id
_entity.type
_entity.pdbx_description
1 polymer ?
#
loop_
_entity_poly.entity_id
_entity_poly.type
_entity_poly.pdbx_seq_one_letter_code
_entity_poly.pdbx_strand_id
1 'polypeptide(L)'
;MFAYSQVSPKNKSWQGQAFETQVGSVNSLPCSPTPCLKIRGMVEDGDRNTHIIREAVLSKCAHQCRILHCAVDTNSNCVYIKCADPKDAAIAYRNLHGWWYAGHLVTVKYLRLERYMQRFPDSLVSGPPFLKAITPATDWSS
;
A
#
# COMPACT_ATOMS: atom_id res chain seq x y z
N MET A 1 -31.99 18.22 -16.64
CA MET A 1 -30.88 18.82 -15.87
C MET A 1 -30.25 17.70 -15.05
N PHE A 2 -29.14 17.11 -15.53
CA PHE A 2 -28.42 16.12 -14.74
C PHE A 2 -27.54 16.88 -13.75
N ALA A 3 -27.80 16.70 -12.45
CA ALA A 3 -26.92 17.22 -11.42
C ALA A 3 -25.57 16.50 -11.57
N TYR A 4 -24.54 17.22 -12.01
CA TYR A 4 -23.17 16.80 -11.76
C TYR A 4 -23.03 16.78 -10.25
N SER A 5 -23.01 15.58 -9.66
CA SER A 5 -22.50 15.42 -8.30
C SER A 5 -21.08 15.95 -8.32
N GLN A 6 -20.87 17.12 -7.72
CA GLN A 6 -19.52 17.56 -7.41
C GLN A 6 -18.97 16.53 -6.43
N VAL A 7 -18.16 15.61 -6.96
CA VAL A 7 -17.34 14.74 -6.13
C VAL A 7 -16.38 15.68 -5.42
N SER A 8 -16.75 16.07 -4.20
CA SER A 8 -15.84 16.71 -3.26
C SER A 8 -14.50 15.97 -3.32
N PRO A 9 -13.34 16.65 -3.31
CA PRO A 9 -12.05 15.96 -3.28
C PRO A 9 -12.11 15.00 -2.09
N LYS A 10 -12.26 13.70 -2.38
CA LYS A 10 -12.38 12.69 -1.33
C LYS A 10 -11.13 12.86 -0.49
N ASN A 11 -11.29 13.24 0.78
CA ASN A 11 -10.16 13.42 1.67
C ASN A 11 -9.40 12.09 1.67
N LYS A 12 -8.19 12.09 1.11
CA LYS A 12 -7.38 10.90 0.82
C LYS A 12 -6.75 10.41 2.13
N SER A 13 -7.59 9.90 3.03
CA SER A 13 -7.25 9.57 4.42
C SER A 13 -7.67 8.15 4.81
N TRP A 14 -7.03 7.62 5.85
CA TRP A 14 -7.32 6.31 6.46
C TRP A 14 -8.50 6.42 7.44
N GLN A 15 -9.37 5.40 7.50
CA GLN A 15 -10.63 5.44 8.26
C GLN A 15 -10.81 4.24 9.20
N GLY A 16 -9.71 3.57 9.57
CA GLY A 16 -9.74 2.39 10.43
C GLY A 16 -9.74 1.07 9.66
N GLN A 17 -9.81 -0.02 10.41
CA GLN A 17 -9.66 -1.38 9.93
C GLN A 17 -11.00 -2.11 9.95
N ALA A 18 -11.35 -2.78 8.85
CA ALA A 18 -12.59 -3.54 8.68
C ALA A 18 -12.58 -4.88 9.45
N PHE A 19 -11.41 -5.51 9.55
CA PHE A 19 -11.23 -6.81 10.22
C PHE A 19 -9.79 -7.01 10.64
N GLU A 20 -9.58 -7.84 11.66
CA GLU A 20 -8.27 -8.13 12.20
C GLU A 20 -7.39 -8.91 11.19
N THR A 21 -6.14 -8.49 11.05
CA THR A 21 -5.14 -9.10 10.13
C THR A 21 -3.93 -9.66 10.86
N GLN A 22 -4.05 -9.86 12.17
CA GLN A 22 -2.98 -10.41 12.99
C GLN A 22 -2.63 -11.85 12.61
N VAL A 23 -1.43 -12.29 13.02
CA VAL A 23 -0.93 -13.64 12.76
C VAL A 23 -1.89 -14.65 13.40
N GLY A 24 -2.38 -15.61 12.60
CA GLY A 24 -3.37 -16.59 13.07
C GLY A 24 -4.84 -16.24 12.74
N SER A 25 -5.12 -15.04 12.23
CA SER A 25 -6.43 -14.73 11.65
C SER A 25 -6.59 -15.41 10.29
N VAL A 26 -7.84 -15.75 9.92
CA VAL A 26 -8.16 -16.34 8.60
C VAL A 26 -7.82 -15.42 7.42
N ASN A 27 -7.59 -14.13 7.70
CA ASN A 27 -7.28 -13.09 6.72
C ASN A 27 -5.76 -12.82 6.60
N SER A 28 -4.92 -13.57 7.33
CA SER A 28 -3.45 -13.49 7.25
C SER A 28 -2.85 -14.83 6.81
N LEU A 29 -1.92 -14.77 5.85
CA LEU A 29 -1.14 -15.94 5.47
C LEU A 29 -0.09 -16.25 6.55
N PRO A 30 0.12 -17.53 6.93
CA PRO A 30 1.08 -17.89 7.98
C PRO A 30 2.52 -17.53 7.63
N CYS A 31 2.87 -17.55 6.34
CA CYS A 31 4.19 -17.17 5.84
C CYS A 31 4.04 -16.31 4.59
N SER A 32 4.83 -15.24 4.50
CA SER A 32 4.93 -14.39 3.33
C SER A 32 5.74 -15.12 2.24
N PRO A 33 5.17 -15.44 1.07
CA PRO A 33 5.86 -16.19 0.04
C PRO A 33 6.85 -15.33 -0.76
N THR A 34 6.76 -14.00 -0.68
CA THR A 34 7.49 -13.07 -1.55
C THR A 34 7.69 -11.71 -0.88
N PRO A 35 8.74 -10.95 -1.21
CA PRO A 35 8.93 -9.58 -0.70
C PRO A 35 8.05 -8.52 -1.40
N CYS A 36 7.12 -8.90 -2.26
CA CYS A 36 6.39 -7.98 -3.13
C CYS A 36 4.88 -8.04 -2.90
N LEU A 37 4.22 -6.88 -2.92
CA LEU A 37 2.78 -6.75 -2.71
C LEU A 37 2.12 -5.95 -3.83
N LYS A 38 0.87 -6.31 -4.12
CA LYS A 38 -0.08 -5.57 -4.96
C LYS A 38 -1.24 -5.12 -4.06
N ILE A 39 -1.51 -3.82 -4.07
CA ILE A 39 -2.52 -3.16 -3.22
C ILE A 39 -3.59 -2.57 -4.14
N ARG A 40 -4.86 -2.84 -3.86
CA ARG A 40 -6.03 -2.27 -4.57
C ARG A 40 -6.89 -1.47 -3.60
N GLY A 41 -7.75 -0.61 -4.15
CA GLY A 41 -8.68 0.22 -3.38
C GLY A 41 -8.10 1.56 -2.91
N MET A 42 -6.92 1.93 -3.38
CA MET A 42 -6.32 3.25 -3.10
C MET A 42 -6.27 4.19 -4.31
N VAL A 43 -6.32 3.64 -5.52
CA VAL A 43 -6.20 4.38 -6.79
C VAL A 43 -7.53 4.29 -7.51
N GLU A 44 -8.06 5.43 -7.95
CA GLU A 44 -9.28 5.53 -8.75
C GLU A 44 -8.93 5.83 -10.22
N ASP A 45 -9.87 5.57 -11.13
CA ASP A 45 -9.69 5.88 -12.55
C ASP A 45 -9.46 7.38 -12.75
N GLY A 46 -8.37 7.72 -13.45
CA GLY A 46 -7.99 9.11 -13.71
C GLY A 46 -7.36 9.85 -12.52
N ASP A 47 -7.00 9.15 -11.43
CA ASP A 47 -6.37 9.78 -10.26
C ASP A 47 -5.00 10.38 -10.60
N ARG A 48 -4.87 11.69 -10.39
CA ARG A 48 -3.62 12.44 -10.60
C ARG A 48 -2.81 12.61 -9.32
N ASN A 49 -3.34 12.19 -8.17
CA ASN A 49 -2.75 12.38 -6.85
C ASN A 49 -1.84 11.20 -6.45
N THR A 50 -1.08 10.66 -7.41
CA THR A 50 -0.24 9.47 -7.21
C THR A 50 0.80 9.66 -6.11
N HIS A 51 1.33 10.88 -5.96
CA HIS A 51 2.25 11.24 -4.87
C HIS A 51 1.59 11.14 -3.49
N ILE A 52 0.35 11.61 -3.32
CA ILE A 52 -0.40 11.51 -2.06
C ILE A 52 -0.66 10.06 -1.69
N ILE A 53 -1.05 9.23 -2.67
CA ILE A 53 -1.29 7.80 -2.45
C ILE A 53 0.01 7.09 -2.05
N ARG A 54 1.12 7.39 -2.73
CA ARG A 54 2.45 6.86 -2.40
C ARG A 54 2.83 7.20 -0.97
N GLU A 55 2.72 8.48 -0.58
CA GLU A 55 3.04 8.92 0.76
C GLU A 55 2.11 8.29 1.81
N ALA A 56 0.81 8.15 1.53
CA ALA A 56 -0.13 7.49 2.45
C ALA A 56 0.27 6.03 2.75
N VAL A 57 0.80 5.30 1.76
CA VAL A 57 1.36 3.95 1.94
C VAL A 57 2.66 3.99 2.75
N LEU A 58 3.58 4.91 2.42
CA LEU A 58 4.87 5.01 3.10
C LEU A 58 4.71 5.41 4.56
N SER A 59 3.90 6.42 4.88
CA SER A 59 3.61 6.86 6.26
C SER A 59 3.06 5.70 7.10
N LYS A 60 2.20 4.86 6.53
CA LYS A 60 1.59 3.75 7.28
C LYS A 60 2.53 2.57 7.54
N CYS A 61 3.60 2.39 6.77
CA CYS A 61 4.39 1.15 6.82
C CYS A 61 5.90 1.34 6.99
N ALA A 62 6.49 2.41 6.42
CA ALA A 62 7.94 2.56 6.28
C ALA A 62 8.69 2.75 7.62
N HIS A 63 7.97 2.96 8.73
CA HIS A 63 8.54 3.03 10.08
C HIS A 63 8.73 1.64 10.73
N GLN A 64 8.01 0.62 10.25
CA GLN A 64 8.05 -0.75 10.78
C GLN A 64 8.64 -1.76 9.80
N CYS A 65 8.78 -1.41 8.52
CA CYS A 65 9.39 -2.30 7.52
C CYS A 65 10.23 -1.55 6.50
N ARG A 66 11.17 -2.27 5.90
CA ARG A 66 12.11 -1.74 4.90
C ARG A 66 11.50 -1.87 3.51
N ILE A 67 11.17 -0.73 2.89
CA ILE A 67 10.59 -0.66 1.53
C ILE A 67 11.68 -0.20 0.55
N LEU A 68 11.93 -1.00 -0.49
CA LEU A 68 12.88 -0.69 -1.57
C LEU A 68 12.25 0.14 -2.68
N HIS A 69 10.99 -0.15 -3.00
CA HIS A 69 10.29 0.49 -4.11
C HIS A 69 8.78 0.56 -3.83
N CYS A 70 8.17 1.69 -4.19
CA CYS A 70 6.73 1.92 -4.10
C CYS A 70 6.28 2.66 -5.37
N ALA A 71 5.47 2.01 -6.18
CA ALA A 71 4.95 2.57 -7.43
C ALA A 71 3.42 2.58 -7.41
N VAL A 72 2.85 3.71 -7.83
CA VAL A 72 1.43 3.87 -8.06
C VAL A 72 1.20 3.77 -9.56
N ASP A 73 0.38 2.80 -9.99
CA ASP A 73 0.08 2.52 -11.38
C ASP A 73 -1.41 2.77 -11.64
N THR A 74 -1.69 3.87 -12.33
CA THR A 74 -3.05 4.31 -12.68
C THR A 74 -3.66 3.48 -13.81
N ASN A 75 -2.88 2.77 -14.62
CA ASN A 75 -3.43 1.89 -15.65
C ASN A 75 -4.05 0.63 -15.04
N SER A 76 -3.50 0.16 -13.92
CA SER A 76 -4.01 -1.01 -13.20
C SER A 76 -4.80 -0.65 -11.94
N ASN A 77 -4.89 0.64 -11.59
CA ASN A 77 -5.46 1.15 -10.34
C ASN A 77 -4.92 0.43 -9.10
N CYS A 78 -3.60 0.24 -9.07
CA CYS A 78 -2.92 -0.50 -8.02
C CYS A 78 -1.69 0.26 -7.52
N VAL A 79 -1.36 0.01 -6.25
CA VAL A 79 -0.05 0.34 -5.68
C VAL A 79 0.76 -0.95 -5.59
N TYR A 80 2.04 -0.86 -5.93
CA TYR A 80 2.97 -1.98 -5.92
C TYR A 80 4.14 -1.65 -5.02
N ILE A 81 4.40 -2.49 -4.02
CA ILE A 81 5.57 -2.33 -3.14
C ILE A 81 6.49 -3.54 -3.21
N LYS A 82 7.81 -3.27 -3.20
CA LYS A 82 8.87 -4.25 -3.01
C LYS A 82 9.57 -3.92 -1.71
N CYS A 83 9.57 -4.86 -0.78
CA CYS A 83 10.27 -4.80 0.50
C CYS A 83 11.65 -5.44 0.42
N ALA A 84 12.48 -5.24 1.44
CA ALA A 84 13.81 -5.84 1.50
C ALA A 84 13.76 -7.38 1.57
N ASP A 85 12.80 -7.92 2.32
CA ASP A 85 12.59 -9.37 2.45
C ASP A 85 11.10 -9.72 2.67
N PRO A 86 10.73 -11.02 2.67
CA PRO A 86 9.34 -11.43 2.90
C PRO A 86 8.78 -11.06 4.28
N LYS A 87 9.61 -10.92 5.32
CA LYS A 87 9.16 -10.53 6.67
C LYS A 87 8.73 -9.07 6.68
N ASP A 88 9.50 -8.19 6.04
CA ASP A 88 9.14 -6.79 5.82
C ASP A 88 7.82 -6.66 5.04
N ALA A 89 7.63 -7.50 4.00
CA ALA A 89 6.37 -7.54 3.26
C ALA A 89 5.18 -8.01 4.11
N ALA A 90 5.39 -8.95 5.04
CA ALA A 90 4.34 -9.38 5.96
C ALA A 90 3.89 -8.25 6.90
N ILE A 91 4.83 -7.41 7.36
CA ILE A 91 4.53 -6.23 8.17
C ILE A 91 3.68 -5.23 7.36
N ALA A 92 4.11 -4.90 6.13
CA ALA A 92 3.35 -4.01 5.25
C ALA A 92 1.95 -4.57 4.95
N TYR A 93 1.82 -5.88 4.71
CA TYR A 93 0.54 -6.53 4.48
C TYR A 93 -0.42 -6.29 5.65
N ARG A 94 0.00 -6.53 6.89
CA ARG A 94 -0.86 -6.35 8.08
C ARG A 94 -1.28 -4.91 8.28
N ASN A 95 -0.39 -3.96 8.00
CA ASN A 95 -0.67 -2.53 8.12
C ASN A 95 -1.61 -1.99 7.03
N LEU A 96 -1.77 -2.68 5.90
CA LEU A 96 -2.54 -2.17 4.76
C LEU A 96 -3.82 -2.96 4.49
N HIS A 97 -3.77 -4.29 4.61
CA HIS A 97 -4.88 -5.15 4.26
C HIS A 97 -6.06 -4.94 5.22
N GLY A 98 -7.26 -4.81 4.66
CA GLY A 98 -8.48 -4.67 5.45
C GLY A 98 -8.70 -3.25 5.98
N TRP A 99 -7.84 -2.28 5.63
CA TRP A 99 -8.05 -0.88 6.01
C TRP A 99 -8.97 -0.15 5.05
N TRP A 100 -9.71 0.83 5.56
CA TRP A 100 -10.46 1.78 4.73
C TRP A 100 -9.60 2.99 4.40
N TYR A 101 -9.60 3.37 3.11
CA TYR A 101 -8.94 4.57 2.59
C TYR A 101 -9.87 5.31 1.63
N ALA A 102 -10.18 6.58 1.95
CA ALA A 102 -11.06 7.43 1.14
C ALA A 102 -12.39 6.76 0.71
N GLY A 103 -13.00 5.98 1.61
CA GLY A 103 -14.26 5.27 1.41
C GLY A 103 -14.13 3.91 0.70
N HIS A 104 -12.92 3.42 0.44
CA HIS A 104 -12.69 2.14 -0.24
C HIS A 104 -11.91 1.17 0.64
N LEU A 105 -12.27 -0.11 0.55
CA LEU A 105 -11.58 -1.18 1.26
C LEU A 105 -10.26 -1.50 0.55
N VAL A 106 -9.15 -1.38 1.28
CA VAL A 106 -7.82 -1.72 0.81
C VAL A 106 -7.60 -3.22 0.89
N THR A 107 -7.31 -3.83 -0.26
CA THR A 107 -7.00 -5.26 -0.36
C THR A 107 -5.59 -5.46 -0.86
N VAL A 108 -4.87 -6.41 -0.24
CA VAL A 108 -3.46 -6.65 -0.53
C VAL A 108 -3.29 -8.10 -0.93
N LYS A 109 -2.46 -8.35 -1.95
CA LYS A 109 -2.05 -9.69 -2.37
C LYS A 109 -0.54 -9.72 -2.55
N TYR A 110 0.07 -10.86 -2.23
CA TYR A 110 1.46 -11.11 -2.60
C TYR A 110 1.62 -11.23 -4.11
N LEU A 111 2.72 -10.70 -4.62
CA LEU A 111 3.09 -10.77 -6.03
C LEU A 111 4.43 -11.47 -6.16
N ARG A 112 4.57 -12.38 -7.13
CA ARG A 112 5.88 -13.01 -7.42
C ARG A 112 6.91 -11.95 -7.75
N LEU A 113 8.11 -12.09 -7.17
CA LEU A 113 9.22 -11.17 -7.39
C LEU A 113 9.51 -10.98 -8.88
N GLU A 114 9.56 -12.07 -9.65
CA GLU A 114 9.76 -12.03 -11.10
C GLU A 114 8.74 -11.14 -11.82
N ARG A 115 7.45 -11.27 -11.50
CA ARG A 115 6.39 -10.41 -12.09
C ARG A 115 6.53 -8.95 -11.68
N TYR A 116 7.04 -8.69 -10.47
CA TYR A 116 7.35 -7.34 -10.04
C TYR A 116 8.51 -6.76 -10.86
N MET A 117 9.60 -7.51 -11.03
CA MET A 117 10.78 -7.08 -11.80
C MET A 117 10.48 -6.88 -13.28
N GLN A 118 9.63 -7.73 -13.88
CA GLN A 118 9.16 -7.53 -15.25
C GLN A 118 8.39 -6.23 -15.43
N ARG A 119 7.63 -5.80 -14.41
CA ARG A 119 6.86 -4.55 -14.44
C ARG A 119 7.71 -3.32 -14.09
N PHE A 120 8.64 -3.47 -13.15
CA PHE A 120 9.48 -2.40 -12.62
C PHE A 120 10.96 -2.83 -12.67
N PRO A 121 11.55 -2.90 -13.88
CA PRO A 121 12.93 -3.38 -14.05
C PRO A 121 13.96 -2.51 -13.32
N ASP A 122 13.67 -1.21 -13.17
CA ASP A 122 14.54 -0.25 -12.49
C ASP A 122 14.44 -0.27 -10.96
N SER A 123 13.57 -1.10 -10.39
CA SER A 123 13.45 -1.19 -8.94
C SER A 123 14.66 -1.88 -8.32
N LEU A 124 15.17 -1.31 -7.21
CA LEU A 124 16.38 -1.77 -6.54
C LEU A 124 16.34 -3.28 -6.27
N VAL A 125 17.42 -3.98 -6.63
CA VAL A 125 17.54 -5.44 -6.45
C VAL A 125 17.58 -5.80 -4.96
N SER A 126 18.35 -5.05 -4.16
CA SER A 126 18.54 -5.24 -2.73
C SER A 126 19.03 -3.96 -2.04
N GLY A 127 18.97 -3.94 -0.70
CA GLY A 127 19.72 -3.01 0.13
C GLY A 127 19.20 -1.56 0.19
N PRO A 128 19.89 -0.70 0.96
CA PRO A 128 19.56 0.72 1.04
C PRO A 128 19.86 1.48 -0.27
N PRO A 129 19.22 2.65 -0.50
CA PRO A 129 18.35 3.36 0.43
C PRO A 129 16.95 2.77 0.51
N PHE A 130 16.43 2.62 1.73
CA PHE A 130 15.01 2.32 1.95
C PHE A 130 14.19 3.60 1.90
N LEU A 131 13.02 3.51 1.29
CA LEU A 131 12.06 4.61 1.25
C LEU A 131 11.60 4.95 2.68
N LYS A 132 11.46 6.26 2.95
CA LYS A 132 10.89 6.81 4.17
C LYS A 132 9.66 7.62 3.82
N ALA A 133 8.75 7.78 4.76
CA ALA A 133 7.67 8.74 4.64
C ALA A 133 8.22 10.17 4.75
N ILE A 134 7.67 11.10 3.97
CA ILE A 134 8.02 12.53 4.08
C ILE A 134 7.50 13.09 5.41
N THR A 135 6.32 12.65 5.83
CA THR A 135 5.70 13.04 7.11
C THR A 135 5.70 11.84 8.06
N PRO A 136 6.22 11.96 9.30
CA PRO A 136 6.09 10.89 10.29
C PRO A 136 4.60 10.59 10.52
N ALA A 137 4.27 9.31 10.69
CA ALA A 137 2.92 8.93 11.11
C ALA A 137 2.64 9.65 12.42
N THR A 138 1.75 10.64 12.41
CA THR A 138 1.25 11.24 13.64
C THR A 138 0.63 10.10 14.45
N ASP A 139 1.19 9.84 15.63
CA ASP A 139 0.71 8.81 16.55
C ASP A 139 -0.81 8.88 16.66
N TRP A 140 -1.49 7.82 16.23
CA TRP A 140 -2.92 7.66 16.47
C TRP A 140 -3.10 7.20 17.93
N SER A 141 -2.90 8.14 18.85
CA SER A 141 -3.12 7.98 20.28
C SER A 141 -4.02 9.11 20.77
N SER A 142 -5.32 8.83 20.79
CA SER A 142 -6.30 9.33 21.76
C SER A 142 -7.50 8.39 21.76
#